data_AF-A0A1G2D975-F1
#
_entry.id   AF-A0A1G2D975-F1
#
_cell.length_a   1.000
_cell.length_b   1.000
_cell.length_c   1.000
_cell.angle_alpha   90.00
_cell.angle_beta   90.00
_cell.angle_gamma   90.00
#
_symmetry.space_group_name_H-M   'P 1'
#
loop_
_entity.id
_entity.type
_entity.pdbx_description
1 polymer ?
#
loop_
_entity_poly.entity_id
_entity_poly.type
_entity_poly.pdbx_seq_one_letter_code
_entity_poly.pdbx_strand_id
1 'polypeptide(L)'
;MPEYFLPNRSVTLRPADVVGKGGEADIYRKGGEAYKVFKSPSHPDLVGSPMLQKEARERIAEHQKKLPAFPKNLPSRVASPGELLLDKNGGIVGYQMEFIENGEVLLRYGERSFREQGISDDDVRVIFMDLHKTVCAAHAVHFSFGDFNDLNVLITGKEAHIIDADSGQFGRFMARMFTTKFVDPLICDPKENVPLMIRPHSPETDWYAYLVMLMQSLLFVGPYGGVYRPKDQSMQVPHDGRPLKRITVFNHEVRYPKPARPYKILPDELLGYFERTFVNDARGVPPLSLVENLRFTTCSTCGMVHARGQCPECAGVTPVMVKEIHTGTVKGTKVFEAFGSILFAAMQDGHLRFLYYTRGAYKREDDRTVVEAPLDPNTRFRIRGADTLLARGRQCFVFEGKGSHIAPSGISVDSYGLLPLIDANGANLFFVEGGGLYRSSELGGAYREKVGDVLPNQTLFWVGDALGFGFYRAAELSNFFVFRPDHRGINDSVNVPGIRGQLVDSTCVFGHDRIWFFTVSQEGNSAVNRCFLVDAQGALLGSAVGTPGDGSWLGKIRGACAARDFLLVPTDDGVVRVALTGNSLGVVKEYPDTHRFVDAEAHLFISNEGLTVVRRHDIWRLVIG
;
A
#
# COMPACT_ATOMS: atom_id res chain seq x y z
N MET A 1 -1.02 5.74 -33.05
CA MET A 1 -1.67 5.17 -31.85
C MET A 1 -2.53 4.00 -32.29
N PRO A 2 -2.67 2.92 -31.50
CA PRO A 2 -3.53 1.80 -31.86
C PRO A 2 -4.98 2.29 -31.99
N GLU A 3 -5.67 1.84 -33.02
CA GLU A 3 -7.12 2.00 -33.14
C GLU A 3 -7.81 0.73 -32.69
N TYR A 4 -8.87 0.90 -31.90
CA TYR A 4 -9.69 -0.19 -31.37
C TYR A 4 -11.12 -0.06 -31.87
N PHE A 5 -11.82 -1.18 -31.99
CA PHE A 5 -13.18 -1.23 -32.52
C PHE A 5 -14.12 -1.92 -31.54
N LEU A 6 -15.23 -1.25 -31.23
CA LEU A 6 -16.42 -1.85 -30.63
C LEU A 6 -17.43 -2.16 -31.76
N PRO A 7 -18.47 -2.98 -31.53
CA PRO A 7 -19.40 -3.40 -32.58
C PRO A 7 -19.97 -2.25 -33.45
N ASN A 8 -20.16 -1.07 -32.87
CA ASN A 8 -20.81 0.06 -33.53
C ASN A 8 -19.96 1.35 -33.62
N ARG A 9 -18.70 1.34 -33.15
CA ARG A 9 -17.86 2.55 -33.11
C ARG A 9 -16.37 2.23 -33.01
N SER A 10 -15.52 3.15 -33.49
CA SER A 10 -14.09 3.14 -33.19
C SER A 10 -13.79 3.86 -31.86
N VAL A 11 -12.76 3.39 -31.17
CA VAL A 11 -12.28 3.94 -29.91
C VAL A 11 -10.77 4.16 -30.00
N THR A 12 -10.35 5.42 -29.86
CA THR A 12 -8.94 5.78 -29.73
C THR A 12 -8.57 5.94 -28.26
N LEU A 13 -7.68 5.08 -27.74
CA LEU A 13 -7.19 5.16 -26.37
C LEU A 13 -5.78 5.75 -26.37
N ARG A 14 -5.56 6.81 -25.58
CA ARG A 14 -4.26 7.51 -25.49
C ARG A 14 -3.55 7.14 -24.19
N PRO A 15 -2.22 7.28 -24.11
CA PRO A 15 -1.50 7.06 -22.84
C PRO A 15 -2.03 7.89 -21.66
N ALA A 16 -2.48 9.12 -21.91
CA ALA A 16 -3.09 9.98 -20.90
C ALA A 16 -4.45 9.48 -20.38
N ASP A 17 -5.09 8.55 -21.10
CA ASP A 17 -6.37 7.95 -20.70
C ASP A 17 -6.13 6.72 -19.79
N VAL A 18 -4.89 6.28 -19.55
CA VAL A 18 -4.57 5.15 -18.65
C VAL A 18 -4.92 5.53 -17.20
N VAL A 19 -5.57 4.63 -16.47
CA VAL A 19 -5.91 4.81 -15.04
C VAL A 19 -5.38 3.68 -14.17
N GLY A 20 -4.92 2.58 -14.78
CA GLY A 20 -4.31 1.46 -14.06
C GLY A 20 -3.43 0.62 -14.97
N LYS A 21 -2.39 0.01 -14.39
CA LYS A 21 -1.48 -0.91 -15.08
C LYS A 21 -1.33 -2.20 -14.27
N GLY A 22 -1.77 -3.32 -14.85
CA GLY A 22 -1.56 -4.66 -14.29
C GLY A 22 -0.41 -5.40 -14.98
N GLY A 23 -0.14 -6.63 -14.57
CA GLY A 23 0.82 -7.51 -15.27
C GLY A 23 0.33 -7.93 -16.66
N GLU A 24 -1.00 -8.05 -16.84
CA GLU A 24 -1.59 -8.64 -18.03
C GLU A 24 -2.28 -7.66 -18.98
N ALA A 25 -2.67 -6.48 -18.46
CA ALA A 25 -3.46 -5.50 -19.18
C ALA A 25 -3.21 -4.08 -18.66
N ASP A 26 -3.53 -3.10 -19.50
CA ASP A 26 -3.67 -1.70 -19.11
C ASP A 26 -5.16 -1.34 -19.06
N ILE A 27 -5.54 -0.52 -18.08
CA ILE A 27 -6.90 -0.02 -17.91
C ILE A 27 -6.94 1.43 -18.36
N TYR A 28 -7.79 1.74 -19.33
CA TYR A 28 -8.03 3.09 -19.83
C TYR A 28 -9.40 3.56 -19.38
N ARG A 29 -9.54 4.86 -19.10
CA ARG A 29 -10.83 5.52 -18.84
C ARG A 29 -11.10 6.58 -19.89
N LYS A 30 -12.23 6.45 -20.59
CA LYS A 30 -12.65 7.42 -21.61
C LYS A 30 -14.17 7.53 -21.64
N GLY A 31 -14.68 8.77 -21.61
CA GLY A 31 -16.12 9.03 -21.69
C GLY A 31 -16.94 8.42 -20.55
N GLY A 32 -16.35 8.25 -19.36
CA GLY A 32 -17.00 7.62 -18.20
C GLY A 32 -16.90 6.08 -18.17
N GLU A 33 -16.37 5.44 -19.21
CA GLU A 33 -16.25 3.99 -19.32
C GLU A 33 -14.80 3.54 -19.08
N ALA A 34 -14.64 2.29 -18.63
CA ALA A 34 -13.34 1.64 -18.52
C ALA A 34 -13.11 0.67 -19.68
N TYR A 35 -11.87 0.59 -20.15
CA TYR A 35 -11.42 -0.32 -21.20
C TYR A 35 -10.22 -1.09 -20.69
N LYS A 36 -10.35 -2.41 -20.56
CA LYS A 36 -9.22 -3.30 -20.27
C LYS A 36 -8.61 -3.74 -21.60
N VAL A 37 -7.34 -3.41 -21.83
CA VAL A 37 -6.60 -3.77 -23.05
C VAL A 37 -5.46 -4.70 -22.68
N PHE A 38 -5.45 -5.91 -23.25
CA PHE A 38 -4.43 -6.91 -22.93
C PHE A 38 -3.06 -6.52 -23.50
N LYS A 39 -2.02 -6.77 -22.71
CA LYS A 39 -0.63 -6.58 -23.13
C LYS A 39 -0.27 -7.63 -24.16
N SER A 40 0.06 -7.18 -25.37
CA SER A 40 0.56 -8.04 -26.43
C SER A 40 1.97 -8.54 -26.09
N PRO A 41 2.47 -9.61 -26.74
CA PRO A 41 3.85 -10.07 -26.55
C PRO A 41 4.93 -9.03 -26.90
N SER A 42 4.58 -7.99 -27.65
CA SER A 42 5.47 -6.89 -28.00
C SER A 42 5.42 -5.73 -27.00
N HIS A 43 4.56 -5.80 -25.98
CA HIS A 43 4.42 -4.75 -24.97
C HIS A 43 5.73 -4.55 -24.20
N PRO A 44 6.18 -3.29 -23.94
CA PRO A 44 7.46 -3.01 -23.28
C PRO A 44 7.69 -3.75 -21.96
N ASP A 45 6.66 -3.86 -21.12
CA ASP A 45 6.74 -4.60 -19.84
C ASP A 45 7.09 -6.10 -19.99
N LEU A 46 6.88 -6.69 -21.18
CA LEU A 46 7.14 -8.11 -21.45
C LEU A 46 8.41 -8.32 -22.28
N VAL A 47 8.99 -7.25 -22.83
CA VAL A 47 10.21 -7.32 -23.64
C VAL A 47 11.38 -7.84 -22.79
N GLY A 48 12.17 -8.73 -23.37
CA GLY A 48 13.31 -9.36 -22.69
C GLY A 48 12.94 -10.59 -21.85
N SER A 49 11.67 -11.01 -21.83
CA SER A 49 11.25 -12.26 -21.20
C SER A 49 10.46 -13.16 -22.17
N PRO A 50 11.13 -14.12 -22.85
CA PRO A 50 10.46 -15.04 -23.77
C PRO A 50 9.32 -15.83 -23.14
N MET A 51 9.43 -16.13 -21.84
CA MET A 51 8.40 -16.82 -21.06
C MET A 51 7.13 -15.97 -20.94
N LEU A 52 7.24 -14.72 -20.47
CA LEU A 52 6.10 -13.81 -20.35
C LEU A 52 5.45 -13.50 -21.71
N GLN A 53 6.27 -13.40 -22.77
CA GLN A 53 5.76 -13.23 -24.13
C GLN A 53 4.98 -14.45 -24.63
N LYS A 54 5.40 -15.67 -24.24
CA LYS A 54 4.68 -16.90 -24.55
C LYS A 54 3.35 -16.96 -23.79
N GLU A 55 3.36 -16.67 -22.50
CA GLU A 55 2.15 -16.62 -21.67
C GLU A 55 1.13 -15.60 -22.21
N ALA A 56 1.58 -14.42 -22.63
CA ALA A 56 0.71 -13.43 -23.26
C ALA A 56 0.07 -13.94 -24.56
N ARG A 57 0.82 -14.68 -25.41
CA ARG A 57 0.25 -15.30 -26.63
C ARG A 57 -0.84 -16.32 -26.29
N GLU A 58 -0.56 -17.20 -25.33
CA GLU A 58 -1.49 -18.25 -24.92
C GLU A 58 -2.77 -17.67 -24.30
N ARG A 59 -2.63 -16.67 -23.42
CA ARG A 59 -3.75 -15.95 -22.81
C ARG A 59 -4.62 -15.26 -23.85
N ILE A 60 -4.04 -14.49 -24.78
CA ILE A 60 -4.79 -13.80 -25.85
C ILE A 60 -5.52 -14.80 -26.76
N ALA A 61 -4.90 -15.96 -27.04
CA ALA A 61 -5.53 -17.02 -27.82
C ALA A 61 -6.73 -17.66 -27.08
N GLU A 62 -6.63 -17.86 -25.76
CA GLU A 62 -7.74 -18.34 -24.94
C GLU A 62 -8.87 -17.30 -24.87
N HIS A 63 -8.53 -16.01 -24.74
CA HIS A 63 -9.50 -14.91 -24.65
C HIS A 63 -10.43 -14.84 -25.87
N GLN A 64 -9.98 -15.29 -27.05
CA GLN A 64 -10.84 -15.37 -28.23
C GLN A 64 -12.06 -16.28 -28.03
N LYS A 65 -11.97 -17.25 -27.10
CA LYS A 65 -13.05 -18.20 -26.78
C LYS A 65 -13.67 -17.93 -25.41
N LYS A 66 -12.86 -17.50 -24.43
CA LYS A 66 -13.31 -17.26 -23.06
C LYS A 66 -14.25 -16.06 -22.96
N LEU A 67 -13.87 -14.91 -23.54
CA LEU A 67 -14.64 -13.67 -23.39
C LEU A 67 -16.02 -13.74 -24.05
N PRO A 68 -16.20 -14.30 -25.27
CA PRO A 68 -17.55 -14.50 -25.83
C PRO A 68 -18.44 -15.44 -25.01
N ALA A 69 -17.85 -16.34 -24.23
CA ALA A 69 -18.55 -17.30 -23.40
C ALA A 69 -18.76 -16.82 -21.95
N PHE A 70 -18.35 -15.60 -21.63
CA PHE A 70 -18.35 -15.09 -20.26
C PHE A 70 -19.78 -15.02 -19.68
N PRO A 71 -20.00 -15.42 -18.40
CA PRO A 71 -21.32 -15.38 -17.78
C PRO A 71 -21.90 -13.96 -17.73
N LYS A 72 -23.18 -13.81 -18.11
CA LYS A 72 -23.85 -12.49 -18.17
C LYS A 72 -24.64 -12.13 -16.90
N ASN A 73 -24.82 -13.09 -16.00
CA ASN A 73 -25.68 -12.99 -14.82
C ASN A 73 -24.88 -12.95 -13.50
N LEU A 74 -23.67 -12.39 -13.55
CA LEU A 74 -22.89 -12.14 -12.34
C LEU A 74 -23.51 -10.99 -11.51
N PRO A 75 -23.26 -10.97 -10.19
CA PRO A 75 -23.74 -9.89 -9.33
C PRO A 75 -23.24 -8.53 -9.79
N SER A 76 -24.02 -7.46 -9.58
CA SER A 76 -23.66 -6.09 -9.97
C SER A 76 -22.38 -5.56 -9.34
N ARG A 77 -21.93 -6.17 -8.24
CA ARG A 77 -20.64 -5.88 -7.60
C ARG A 77 -19.44 -6.43 -8.37
N VAL A 78 -19.63 -7.24 -9.40
CA VAL A 78 -18.55 -7.80 -10.21
C VAL A 78 -18.42 -7.03 -11.52
N ALA A 79 -17.32 -6.29 -11.67
CA ALA A 79 -16.98 -5.59 -12.92
C ALA A 79 -16.68 -6.62 -14.01
N SER A 80 -17.70 -6.91 -14.81
CA SER A 80 -17.69 -7.99 -15.80
C SER A 80 -17.37 -7.45 -17.19
N PRO A 81 -16.76 -8.25 -18.09
CA PRO A 81 -16.64 -7.91 -19.50
C PRO A 81 -17.99 -7.57 -20.14
N GLY A 82 -18.08 -6.36 -20.69
CA GLY A 82 -19.19 -5.88 -21.51
C GLY A 82 -18.91 -6.11 -22.99
N GLU A 83 -18.92 -5.04 -23.78
CA GLU A 83 -18.60 -5.12 -25.22
C GLU A 83 -17.12 -5.48 -25.44
N LEU A 84 -16.85 -6.35 -26.41
CA LEU A 84 -15.50 -6.80 -26.73
C LEU A 84 -14.77 -5.76 -27.59
N LEU A 85 -13.52 -5.49 -27.23
CA LEU A 85 -12.65 -4.57 -27.95
C LEU A 85 -11.85 -5.35 -28.99
N LEU A 86 -11.96 -4.95 -30.26
CA LEU A 86 -11.34 -5.63 -31.38
C LEU A 86 -10.18 -4.80 -31.98
N ASP A 87 -9.19 -5.49 -32.54
CA ASP A 87 -8.20 -4.87 -33.42
C ASP A 87 -8.73 -4.72 -34.85
N LYS A 88 -7.91 -4.12 -35.73
CA LYS A 88 -8.24 -3.93 -37.15
C LYS A 88 -8.48 -5.22 -37.94
N ASN A 89 -8.05 -6.38 -37.41
CA ASN A 89 -8.22 -7.69 -38.03
C ASN A 89 -9.43 -8.44 -37.44
N GLY A 90 -10.17 -7.84 -36.49
CA GLY A 90 -11.30 -8.46 -35.80
C GLY A 90 -10.91 -9.36 -34.63
N GLY A 91 -9.65 -9.39 -34.22
CA GLY A 91 -9.19 -10.16 -33.06
C GLY A 91 -9.53 -9.45 -31.75
N ILE A 92 -9.98 -10.20 -30.73
CA ILE A 92 -10.30 -9.63 -29.42
C ILE A 92 -9.00 -9.23 -28.70
N VAL A 93 -8.86 -7.96 -28.38
CA VAL A 93 -7.69 -7.37 -27.68
C VAL A 93 -8.02 -6.81 -26.30
N GLY A 94 -9.29 -6.85 -25.92
CA GLY A 94 -9.76 -6.30 -24.66
C GLY A 94 -11.27 -6.32 -24.56
N TYR A 95 -11.79 -5.55 -23.60
CA TYR A 95 -13.22 -5.34 -23.44
C TYR A 95 -13.50 -4.02 -22.72
N GLN A 96 -14.71 -3.50 -22.92
CA GLN A 96 -15.28 -2.42 -22.14
C GLN A 96 -15.92 -2.97 -20.86
N MET A 97 -15.82 -2.23 -19.75
CA MET A 97 -16.50 -2.55 -18.49
C MET A 97 -16.92 -1.28 -17.76
N GLU A 98 -17.73 -1.44 -16.71
CA GLU A 98 -18.06 -0.36 -15.79
C GLU A 98 -16.79 0.15 -15.09
N PHE A 99 -16.63 1.47 -15.01
CA PHE A 99 -15.57 2.08 -14.21
C PHE A 99 -16.07 2.32 -12.79
N ILE A 100 -15.42 1.72 -11.81
CA ILE A 100 -15.75 1.93 -10.39
C ILE A 100 -15.12 3.26 -9.94
N GLU A 101 -15.95 4.28 -9.81
CA GLU A 101 -15.51 5.60 -9.36
C GLU A 101 -15.18 5.61 -7.86
N ASN A 102 -14.08 6.29 -7.52
CA ASN A 102 -13.65 6.48 -6.12
C ASN A 102 -13.43 5.18 -5.33
N GLY A 103 -13.18 4.06 -6.02
CA GLY A 103 -12.89 2.78 -5.39
C GLY A 103 -11.47 2.76 -4.81
N GLU A 104 -11.37 2.47 -3.52
CA GLU A 104 -10.09 2.22 -2.85
C GLU A 104 -9.80 0.71 -2.80
N VAL A 105 -8.55 0.30 -3.04
CA VAL A 105 -8.19 -1.13 -3.00
C VAL A 105 -8.31 -1.68 -1.57
N LEU A 106 -8.88 -2.88 -1.43
CA LEU A 106 -9.07 -3.54 -0.14
C LEU A 106 -7.74 -3.75 0.60
N LEU A 107 -6.62 -3.86 -0.12
CA LEU A 107 -5.27 -3.90 0.44
C LEU A 107 -5.06 -2.82 1.52
N ARG A 108 -5.52 -1.59 1.25
CA ARG A 108 -5.37 -0.44 2.17
C ARG A 108 -6.14 -0.63 3.47
N TYR A 109 -7.22 -1.41 3.46
CA TYR A 109 -7.97 -1.77 4.68
C TYR A 109 -7.22 -2.77 5.56
N GLY A 110 -6.16 -3.39 5.04
CA GLY A 110 -5.18 -4.13 5.85
C GLY A 110 -4.12 -3.27 6.52
N GLU A 111 -4.06 -1.98 6.20
CA GLU A 111 -2.98 -1.09 6.63
C GLU A 111 -3.45 -0.21 7.78
N ARG A 112 -2.78 -0.35 8.93
CA ARG A 112 -3.12 0.39 10.14
C ARG A 112 -3.17 1.89 9.93
N SER A 113 -2.16 2.42 9.22
CA SER A 113 -2.03 3.84 8.93
C SER A 113 -3.23 4.38 8.15
N PHE A 114 -3.87 3.59 7.29
CA PHE A 114 -5.08 3.98 6.55
C PHE A 114 -6.35 3.75 7.35
N ARG A 115 -6.51 2.54 7.92
CA ARG A 115 -7.72 2.13 8.67
C ARG A 115 -8.04 3.07 9.81
N GLU A 116 -7.05 3.39 10.61
CA GLU A 116 -7.24 4.22 11.79
C GLU A 116 -7.21 5.74 11.45
N GLN A 117 -7.28 6.12 10.16
CA GLN A 117 -7.55 7.50 9.71
C GLN A 117 -9.04 7.74 9.41
N GLY A 118 -9.94 7.10 10.15
CA GLY A 118 -11.38 7.39 10.10
C GLY A 118 -12.27 6.26 9.59
N ILE A 119 -11.72 5.06 9.37
CA ILE A 119 -12.53 3.89 8.99
C ILE A 119 -12.72 3.00 10.22
N SER A 120 -13.96 2.80 10.64
CA SER A 120 -14.28 2.01 11.85
C SER A 120 -14.21 0.50 11.59
N ASP A 121 -14.14 -0.31 12.65
CA ASP A 121 -14.26 -1.78 12.53
C ASP A 121 -15.66 -2.23 12.10
N ASP A 122 -16.69 -1.42 12.38
CA ASP A 122 -18.03 -1.66 11.85
C ASP A 122 -18.11 -1.44 10.34
N ASP A 123 -17.38 -0.48 9.78
CA ASP A 123 -17.30 -0.30 8.33
C ASP A 123 -16.70 -1.54 7.65
N VAL A 124 -15.60 -2.08 8.20
CA VAL A 124 -15.01 -3.35 7.71
C VAL A 124 -15.98 -4.50 7.85
N ARG A 125 -16.72 -4.59 8.97
CA ARG A 125 -17.77 -5.60 9.14
C ARG A 125 -18.80 -5.53 7.99
N VAL A 126 -19.31 -4.34 7.69
CA VAL A 126 -20.31 -4.14 6.62
C VAL A 126 -19.74 -4.47 5.23
N ILE A 127 -18.50 -4.02 4.95
CA ILE A 127 -17.80 -4.31 3.69
C ILE A 127 -17.67 -5.81 3.47
N PHE A 128 -17.25 -6.57 4.48
CA PHE A 128 -17.07 -8.01 4.35
C PHE A 128 -18.41 -8.75 4.30
N MET A 129 -19.48 -8.25 4.90
CA MET A 129 -20.83 -8.79 4.69
C MET A 129 -21.31 -8.59 3.24
N ASP A 130 -21.02 -7.44 2.61
CA ASP A 130 -21.36 -7.17 1.21
C ASP A 130 -20.53 -8.05 0.26
N LEU A 131 -19.23 -8.18 0.53
CA LEU A 131 -18.34 -9.07 -0.22
C LEU A 131 -18.77 -10.53 -0.11
N HIS A 132 -19.13 -11.00 1.09
CA HIS A 132 -19.63 -12.37 1.31
C HIS A 132 -20.85 -12.68 0.43
N LYS A 133 -21.85 -11.80 0.45
CA LYS A 133 -23.06 -11.94 -0.38
C LYS A 133 -22.73 -11.98 -1.88
N THR A 134 -21.78 -11.13 -2.30
CA THR A 134 -21.31 -11.09 -3.69
C THR A 134 -20.65 -12.41 -4.09
N VAL A 135 -19.77 -12.96 -3.24
CA VAL A 135 -19.11 -14.24 -3.49
C VAL A 135 -20.13 -15.38 -3.56
N CYS A 136 -21.08 -15.44 -2.62
CA CYS A 136 -22.17 -16.42 -2.67
C CYS A 136 -22.97 -16.35 -3.98
N ALA A 137 -23.33 -15.15 -4.42
CA ALA A 137 -24.13 -14.96 -5.63
C ALA A 137 -23.36 -15.30 -6.91
N ALA A 138 -22.04 -15.06 -6.96
CA ALA A 138 -21.19 -15.51 -8.06
C ALA A 138 -21.05 -17.06 -8.09
N HIS A 139 -20.85 -17.68 -6.93
CA HIS A 139 -20.77 -19.14 -6.83
C HIS A 139 -22.08 -19.83 -7.23
N ALA A 140 -23.23 -19.20 -6.95
CA ALA A 140 -24.56 -19.70 -7.34
C ALA A 140 -24.75 -19.79 -8.86
N VAL A 141 -23.97 -19.06 -9.66
CA VAL A 141 -23.95 -19.14 -11.13
C VAL A 141 -22.73 -19.91 -11.66
N HIS A 142 -22.11 -20.73 -10.82
CA HIS A 142 -20.95 -21.57 -11.13
C HIS A 142 -19.72 -20.80 -11.62
N PHE A 143 -19.51 -19.61 -11.07
CA PHE A 143 -18.33 -18.80 -11.30
C PHE A 143 -17.43 -18.81 -10.06
N SER A 144 -16.13 -19.02 -10.23
CA SER A 144 -15.11 -18.87 -9.17
C SER A 144 -14.13 -17.77 -9.58
N PHE A 145 -13.72 -16.91 -8.65
CA PHE A 145 -12.88 -15.76 -8.96
C PHE A 145 -11.42 -16.16 -9.28
N GLY A 146 -10.92 -17.23 -8.66
CA GLY A 146 -9.56 -17.73 -8.96
C GLY A 146 -8.50 -16.89 -8.24
N ASP A 147 -7.87 -15.93 -8.93
CA ASP A 147 -6.92 -15.01 -8.29
C ASP A 147 -7.64 -13.94 -7.46
N PHE A 148 -8.37 -14.41 -6.45
CA PHE A 148 -9.13 -13.57 -5.55
C PHE A 148 -8.22 -13.01 -4.46
N ASN A 149 -7.95 -11.71 -4.51
CA ASN A 149 -7.00 -11.03 -3.64
C ASN A 149 -7.45 -9.59 -3.33
N ASP A 150 -6.75 -8.94 -2.41
CA ASP A 150 -7.09 -7.61 -1.91
C ASP A 150 -6.76 -6.44 -2.87
N LEU A 151 -6.05 -6.70 -3.98
CA LEU A 151 -5.88 -5.75 -5.09
C LEU A 151 -7.05 -5.83 -6.09
N ASN A 152 -7.73 -6.98 -6.16
CA ASN A 152 -8.87 -7.23 -7.04
C ASN A 152 -10.23 -6.89 -6.40
N VAL A 153 -10.23 -6.29 -5.20
CA VAL A 153 -11.43 -5.79 -4.53
C VAL A 153 -11.31 -4.29 -4.31
N LEU A 154 -12.25 -3.52 -4.86
CA LEU A 154 -12.37 -2.08 -4.70
C LEU A 154 -13.53 -1.75 -3.75
N ILE A 155 -13.32 -0.82 -2.83
CA ILE A 155 -14.30 -0.38 -1.86
C ILE A 155 -14.79 1.02 -2.19
N THR A 156 -16.11 1.16 -2.37
CA THR A 156 -16.79 2.44 -2.57
C THR A 156 -17.76 2.66 -1.42
N GLY A 157 -17.40 3.56 -0.49
CA GLY A 157 -18.14 3.69 0.76
C GLY A 157 -18.03 2.41 1.60
N LYS A 158 -19.11 1.62 1.68
CA LYS A 158 -19.12 0.31 2.35
C LYS A 158 -19.44 -0.86 1.40
N GLU A 159 -19.42 -0.59 0.10
CA GLU A 159 -19.74 -1.56 -0.96
C GLU A 159 -18.45 -2.16 -1.50
N ALA A 160 -18.41 -3.49 -1.64
CA ALA A 160 -17.25 -4.22 -2.12
C ALA A 160 -17.46 -4.66 -3.56
N HIS A 161 -16.67 -4.09 -4.47
CA HIS A 161 -16.70 -4.40 -5.89
C HIS A 161 -15.50 -5.28 -6.27
N ILE A 162 -15.73 -6.33 -7.04
CA ILE A 162 -14.69 -7.22 -7.53
C ILE A 162 -14.35 -6.85 -8.97
N ILE A 163 -13.08 -6.62 -9.25
CA ILE A 163 -12.55 -6.35 -10.59
C ILE A 163 -11.77 -7.57 -11.10
N ASP A 164 -11.27 -7.46 -12.34
CA ASP A 164 -10.44 -8.51 -12.95
C ASP A 164 -11.17 -9.87 -13.10
N ALA A 165 -12.49 -9.82 -13.32
CA ALA A 165 -13.33 -11.03 -13.38
C ALA A 165 -13.00 -11.94 -14.56
N ASP A 166 -12.31 -11.46 -15.61
CA ASP A 166 -11.84 -12.30 -16.72
C ASP A 166 -10.73 -13.28 -16.31
N SER A 167 -10.09 -13.10 -15.15
CA SER A 167 -9.19 -14.10 -14.56
C SER A 167 -9.92 -15.33 -14.00
N GLY A 168 -11.22 -15.21 -13.73
CA GLY A 168 -12.05 -16.23 -13.10
C GLY A 168 -12.26 -17.51 -13.90
N GLN A 169 -12.76 -18.51 -13.19
CA GLN A 169 -13.10 -19.85 -13.67
C GLN A 169 -14.61 -19.98 -13.89
N PHE A 170 -14.98 -20.55 -15.04
CA PHE A 170 -16.36 -20.95 -15.33
C PHE A 170 -16.39 -21.97 -16.48
N GLY A 171 -17.33 -22.91 -16.42
CA GLY A 171 -17.47 -23.95 -17.43
C GLY A 171 -16.16 -24.71 -17.67
N ARG A 172 -15.61 -24.60 -18.89
CA ARG A 172 -14.33 -25.24 -19.28
C ARG A 172 -13.10 -24.34 -19.12
N PHE A 173 -13.29 -23.07 -18.77
CA PHE A 173 -12.21 -22.09 -18.65
C PHE A 173 -11.72 -22.07 -17.21
N MET A 174 -10.45 -22.45 -17.00
CA MET A 174 -9.86 -22.63 -15.68
C MET A 174 -8.93 -21.46 -15.37
N ALA A 175 -9.05 -20.91 -14.16
CA ALA A 175 -8.14 -19.89 -13.66
C ALA A 175 -6.75 -20.52 -13.39
N ARG A 176 -5.69 -19.87 -13.88
CA ARG A 176 -4.29 -20.34 -13.73
C ARG A 176 -3.42 -19.40 -12.90
N MET A 177 -3.88 -18.17 -12.72
CA MET A 177 -3.18 -17.15 -11.96
C MET A 177 -3.54 -17.23 -10.48
N PHE A 178 -2.63 -16.77 -9.64
CA PHE A 178 -2.86 -16.63 -8.21
C PHE A 178 -1.86 -15.65 -7.61
N THR A 179 -2.24 -15.03 -6.50
CA THR A 179 -1.33 -14.28 -5.65
C THR A 179 -0.90 -15.17 -4.48
N THR A 180 0.41 -15.31 -4.25
CA THR A 180 1.04 -16.21 -3.26
C THR A 180 0.41 -16.11 -1.87
N LYS A 181 0.02 -14.90 -1.46
CA LYS A 181 -0.59 -14.64 -0.15
C LYS A 181 -2.02 -15.19 0.00
N PHE A 182 -2.75 -15.34 -1.10
CA PHE A 182 -4.19 -15.65 -1.12
C PHE A 182 -4.51 -17.03 -1.70
N VAL A 183 -3.53 -17.69 -2.34
CA VAL A 183 -3.72 -19.05 -2.88
C VAL A 183 -3.93 -20.06 -1.74
N ASP A 184 -4.92 -20.93 -1.91
CA ASP A 184 -5.16 -22.04 -0.99
C ASP A 184 -3.99 -23.04 -1.07
N PRO A 185 -3.25 -23.31 0.02
CA PRO A 185 -2.13 -24.24 0.00
C PRO A 185 -2.54 -25.68 -0.36
N LEU A 186 -3.83 -26.03 -0.25
CA LEU A 186 -4.31 -27.35 -0.63
C LEU A 186 -4.24 -27.59 -2.14
N ILE A 187 -4.42 -26.56 -2.96
CA ILE A 187 -4.34 -26.72 -4.43
C ILE A 187 -2.90 -26.63 -4.95
N CYS A 188 -1.92 -26.42 -4.06
CA CYS A 188 -0.51 -26.32 -4.37
C CYS A 188 0.26 -27.63 -4.09
N ASP A 189 1.43 -27.78 -4.70
CA ASP A 189 2.33 -28.90 -4.41
C ASP A 189 2.93 -28.73 -3.00
N PRO A 190 2.64 -29.64 -2.05
CA PRO A 190 3.14 -29.54 -0.67
C PRO A 190 4.65 -29.82 -0.53
N LYS A 191 5.29 -30.35 -1.58
CA LYS A 191 6.73 -30.66 -1.61
C LYS A 191 7.59 -29.46 -1.97
N GLU A 192 7.00 -28.44 -2.58
CA GLU A 192 7.71 -27.23 -2.98
C GLU A 192 7.98 -26.31 -1.79
N ASN A 193 8.95 -25.41 -1.98
CA ASN A 193 9.32 -24.38 -0.99
C ASN A 193 8.54 -23.07 -1.16
N VAL A 194 7.81 -22.94 -2.26
CA VAL A 194 6.91 -21.83 -2.58
C VAL A 194 5.64 -22.39 -3.22
N PRO A 195 4.49 -21.71 -3.14
CA PRO A 195 3.24 -22.23 -3.70
C PRO A 195 3.35 -22.44 -5.20
N LEU A 196 3.14 -23.67 -5.65
CA LEU A 196 3.02 -24.06 -7.05
C LEU A 196 1.68 -24.76 -7.24
N MET A 197 0.76 -24.13 -7.96
CA MET A 197 -0.59 -24.67 -8.15
C MET A 197 -0.57 -25.94 -9.02
N ILE A 198 -1.15 -27.03 -8.51
CA ILE A 198 -1.28 -28.34 -9.18
C ILE A 198 -2.73 -28.79 -9.39
N ARG A 199 -3.69 -28.06 -8.79
CA ARG A 199 -5.13 -28.26 -8.95
C ARG A 199 -5.81 -26.94 -9.32
N PRO A 200 -6.94 -26.96 -10.04
CA PRO A 200 -7.67 -25.73 -10.35
C PRO A 200 -8.22 -25.10 -9.06
N HIS A 201 -8.53 -23.80 -9.16
CA HIS A 201 -9.32 -23.09 -8.15
C HIS A 201 -10.73 -23.67 -8.01
N SER A 202 -11.42 -23.31 -6.94
CA SER A 202 -12.80 -23.72 -6.68
C SER A 202 -13.53 -22.68 -5.81
N PRO A 203 -14.84 -22.81 -5.59
CA PRO A 203 -15.54 -21.97 -4.62
C PRO A 203 -14.86 -21.94 -3.24
N GLU A 204 -14.31 -23.06 -2.80
CA GLU A 204 -13.59 -23.18 -1.53
C GLU A 204 -12.29 -22.36 -1.49
N THR A 205 -11.59 -22.21 -2.60
CA THR A 205 -10.35 -21.42 -2.67
C THR A 205 -10.64 -19.92 -2.60
N ASP A 206 -11.77 -19.48 -3.18
CA ASP A 206 -12.26 -18.10 -3.02
C ASP A 206 -12.59 -17.81 -1.54
N TRP A 207 -13.22 -18.76 -0.82
CA TRP A 207 -13.52 -18.59 0.60
C TRP A 207 -12.28 -18.57 1.49
N TYR A 208 -11.26 -19.35 1.13
CA TYR A 208 -9.95 -19.26 1.78
C TYR A 208 -9.36 -17.84 1.62
N ALA A 209 -9.34 -17.31 0.40
CA ALA A 209 -8.85 -15.95 0.13
C ALA A 209 -9.66 -14.86 0.85
N TYR A 210 -11.00 -14.99 0.87
CA TYR A 210 -11.88 -14.11 1.65
C TYR A 210 -11.46 -14.03 3.13
N LEU A 211 -11.15 -15.17 3.74
CA LEU A 211 -10.74 -15.22 5.16
C LEU A 211 -9.35 -14.62 5.38
N VAL A 212 -8.43 -14.76 4.44
CA VAL A 212 -7.12 -14.08 4.47
C VAL A 212 -7.33 -12.56 4.48
N MET A 213 -8.15 -12.05 3.56
CA MET A 213 -8.48 -10.62 3.47
C MET A 213 -9.19 -10.10 4.73
N LEU A 214 -10.12 -10.89 5.28
CA LEU A 214 -10.84 -10.55 6.52
C LEU A 214 -9.90 -10.44 7.71
N MET A 215 -9.04 -11.45 7.91
CA MET A 215 -8.07 -11.46 9.00
C MET A 215 -7.12 -10.26 8.90
N GLN A 216 -6.62 -9.99 7.70
CA GLN A 216 -5.75 -8.83 7.45
C GLN A 216 -6.45 -7.50 7.74
N SER A 217 -7.73 -7.34 7.35
CA SER A 217 -8.46 -6.10 7.55
C SER A 217 -8.83 -5.83 9.01
N LEU A 218 -8.96 -6.90 9.81
CA LEU A 218 -9.28 -6.80 11.24
C LEU A 218 -8.03 -6.67 12.12
N LEU A 219 -6.93 -7.32 11.75
CA LEU A 219 -5.73 -7.46 12.59
C LEU A 219 -4.50 -6.71 12.07
N PHE A 220 -4.56 -6.18 10.85
CA PHE A 220 -3.42 -5.62 10.11
C PHE A 220 -2.31 -6.64 9.83
N VAL A 221 -2.65 -7.93 9.87
CA VAL A 221 -1.76 -9.05 9.55
C VAL A 221 -2.58 -10.24 9.04
N GLY A 222 -2.09 -10.91 8.00
CA GLY A 222 -2.68 -12.15 7.50
C GLY A 222 -2.24 -13.39 8.30
N PRO A 223 -2.77 -14.58 7.98
CA PRO A 223 -2.51 -15.81 8.73
C PRO A 223 -1.03 -16.23 8.74
N TYR A 224 -0.26 -15.89 7.70
CA TYR A 224 1.17 -16.24 7.59
C TYR A 224 2.11 -15.05 7.80
N GLY A 225 1.62 -13.95 8.38
CA GLY A 225 2.47 -12.83 8.76
C GLY A 225 3.42 -13.16 9.92
N GLY A 226 4.14 -12.15 10.42
CA GLY A 226 5.12 -12.33 11.48
C GLY A 226 6.42 -12.97 11.02
N VAL A 227 7.34 -13.14 11.96
CA VAL A 227 8.68 -13.68 11.71
C VAL A 227 8.77 -15.07 12.34
N TYR A 228 8.94 -16.10 11.51
CA TYR A 228 9.15 -17.46 11.99
C TYR A 228 10.59 -17.65 12.44
N ARG A 229 10.77 -18.03 13.71
CA ARG A 229 12.07 -18.29 14.34
C ARG A 229 12.05 -19.67 14.99
N PRO A 230 12.21 -20.74 14.18
CA PRO A 230 12.27 -22.08 14.74
C PRO A 230 13.48 -22.21 15.67
N LYS A 231 13.32 -22.96 16.75
CA LYS A 231 14.44 -23.29 17.65
C LYS A 231 15.49 -24.15 16.92
N ASP A 232 15.03 -25.02 16.03
CA ASP A 232 15.89 -25.80 15.14
C ASP A 232 16.02 -25.09 13.78
N GLN A 233 17.21 -24.59 13.47
CA GLN A 233 17.46 -23.87 12.21
C GLN A 233 17.27 -24.75 10.96
N SER A 234 17.33 -26.09 11.08
CA SER A 234 17.03 -26.99 9.96
C SER A 234 15.56 -26.95 9.53
N MET A 235 14.68 -26.44 10.41
CA MET A 235 13.24 -26.26 10.16
C MET A 235 12.92 -24.89 9.54
N GLN A 236 13.92 -24.06 9.24
CA GLN A 236 13.72 -22.76 8.60
C GLN A 236 13.06 -22.93 7.24
N VAL A 237 12.02 -22.14 6.99
CA VAL A 237 11.36 -22.08 5.69
C VAL A 237 11.34 -20.63 5.17
N PRO A 238 11.38 -20.42 3.85
CA PRO A 238 11.09 -19.11 3.26
C PRO A 238 9.69 -18.63 3.68
N HIS A 239 9.50 -17.32 3.75
CA HIS A 239 8.21 -16.74 4.16
C HIS A 239 7.04 -17.27 3.32
N ASP A 240 7.21 -17.26 1.99
CA ASP A 240 6.20 -17.74 1.04
C ASP A 240 5.95 -19.26 1.12
N GLY A 241 6.88 -20.04 1.72
CA GLY A 241 6.71 -21.48 1.93
C GLY A 241 5.88 -21.84 3.17
N ARG A 242 5.67 -20.89 4.08
CA ARG A 242 4.94 -21.11 5.34
C ARG A 242 3.50 -21.62 5.16
N PRO A 243 2.71 -21.15 4.18
CA PRO A 243 1.37 -21.70 3.91
C PRO A 243 1.37 -23.21 3.70
N LEU A 244 2.34 -23.73 2.92
CA LEU A 244 2.46 -25.16 2.63
C LEU A 244 2.78 -26.00 3.88
N LYS A 245 3.31 -25.39 4.94
CA LYS A 245 3.65 -26.06 6.21
C LYS A 245 2.74 -25.65 7.37
N ARG A 246 1.68 -24.87 7.11
CA ARG A 246 0.71 -24.39 8.12
C ARG A 246 1.37 -23.59 9.25
N ILE A 247 2.48 -22.89 8.94
CA ILE A 247 3.23 -22.07 9.90
C ILE A 247 2.56 -20.69 9.99
N THR A 248 1.45 -20.63 10.70
CA THR A 248 0.63 -19.42 10.87
C THR A 248 1.10 -18.55 12.04
N VAL A 249 0.51 -17.36 12.21
CA VAL A 249 0.69 -16.50 13.39
C VAL A 249 0.19 -17.12 14.70
N PHE A 250 -0.50 -18.27 14.65
CA PHE A 250 -0.88 -19.04 15.83
C PHE A 250 0.23 -20.00 16.29
N ASN A 251 1.26 -20.23 15.46
CA ASN A 251 2.41 -21.02 15.85
C ASN A 251 3.26 -20.25 16.88
N HIS A 252 3.58 -20.90 18.00
CA HIS A 252 4.39 -20.33 19.10
C HIS A 252 5.82 -19.91 18.72
N GLU A 253 6.38 -20.45 17.63
CA GLU A 253 7.68 -20.06 17.08
C GLU A 253 7.56 -18.94 16.04
N VAL A 254 6.35 -18.49 15.75
CA VAL A 254 6.11 -17.29 14.96
C VAL A 254 5.96 -16.12 15.90
N ARG A 255 6.89 -15.17 15.78
CA ARG A 255 6.78 -13.89 16.44
C ARG A 255 5.72 -13.05 15.75
N TYR A 256 4.66 -12.74 16.48
CA TYR A 256 3.61 -11.84 16.04
C TYR A 256 4.17 -10.42 15.76
N PRO A 257 3.82 -9.76 14.64
CA PRO A 257 4.29 -8.41 14.36
C PRO A 257 3.85 -7.42 15.44
N LYS A 258 4.75 -6.57 15.93
CA LYS A 258 4.41 -5.52 16.90
C LYS A 258 3.34 -4.53 16.39
N PRO A 259 3.31 -4.14 15.10
CA PRO A 259 2.33 -3.16 14.64
C PRO A 259 0.91 -3.72 14.47
N ALA A 260 0.77 -5.05 14.39
CA ALA A 260 -0.51 -5.73 14.23
C ALA A 260 -1.33 -5.69 15.53
N ARG A 261 -2.67 -5.74 15.40
CA ARG A 261 -3.55 -5.82 16.57
C ARG A 261 -3.48 -7.24 17.17
N PRO A 262 -3.42 -7.42 18.50
CA PRO A 262 -3.43 -8.75 19.09
C PRO A 262 -4.66 -9.55 18.63
N TYR A 263 -4.50 -10.76 18.08
CA TYR A 263 -5.65 -11.55 17.61
C TYR A 263 -6.67 -11.85 18.73
N LYS A 264 -6.24 -11.83 20.00
CA LYS A 264 -7.11 -11.97 21.18
C LYS A 264 -8.22 -10.90 21.28
N ILE A 265 -8.18 -9.83 20.48
CA ILE A 265 -9.29 -8.88 20.42
C ILE A 265 -10.55 -9.46 19.76
N LEU A 266 -10.42 -10.53 18.98
CA LEU A 266 -11.51 -11.16 18.26
C LEU A 266 -12.25 -12.19 19.14
N PRO A 267 -13.53 -12.50 18.85
CA PRO A 267 -14.28 -13.55 19.54
C PRO A 267 -13.69 -14.95 19.27
N ASP A 268 -13.87 -15.86 20.24
CA ASP A 268 -13.37 -17.23 20.14
C ASP A 268 -13.97 -17.99 18.95
N GLU A 269 -15.22 -17.70 18.57
CA GLU A 269 -15.88 -18.32 17.41
C GLU A 269 -15.14 -18.02 16.10
N LEU A 270 -14.78 -16.75 15.88
CA LEU A 270 -14.04 -16.33 14.69
C LEU A 270 -12.59 -16.81 14.71
N LEU A 271 -11.91 -16.74 15.87
CA LEU A 271 -10.56 -17.26 16.02
C LEU A 271 -10.49 -18.77 15.78
N GLY A 272 -11.44 -19.53 16.34
CA GLY A 272 -11.56 -20.96 16.10
C GLY A 272 -11.88 -21.27 14.63
N TYR A 273 -12.62 -20.40 13.93
CA TYR A 273 -12.82 -20.55 12.49
C TYR A 273 -11.53 -20.34 11.70
N PHE A 274 -10.76 -19.28 12.00
CA PHE A 274 -9.45 -19.05 11.38
C PHE A 274 -8.48 -20.21 11.64
N GLU A 275 -8.42 -20.73 12.86
CA GLU A 275 -7.58 -21.89 13.18
C GLU A 275 -8.01 -23.13 12.38
N ARG A 276 -9.31 -23.44 12.34
CA ARG A 276 -9.82 -24.55 11.52
C ARG A 276 -9.44 -24.41 10.05
N THR A 277 -9.50 -23.22 9.48
CA THR A 277 -9.16 -22.99 8.07
C THR A 277 -7.66 -23.04 7.81
N PHE A 278 -6.86 -22.26 8.55
CA PHE A 278 -5.45 -22.03 8.23
C PHE A 278 -4.49 -23.06 8.82
N VAL A 279 -4.93 -23.80 9.84
CA VAL A 279 -4.14 -24.84 10.52
C VAL A 279 -4.69 -26.23 10.23
N ASN A 280 -6.01 -26.41 10.35
CA ASN A 280 -6.65 -27.73 10.24
C ASN A 280 -7.24 -28.02 8.85
N ASP A 281 -6.91 -27.20 7.85
CA ASP A 281 -7.31 -27.37 6.45
C ASP A 281 -8.82 -27.48 6.19
N ALA A 282 -9.66 -26.99 7.11
CA ALA A 282 -11.10 -26.93 6.91
C ALA A 282 -11.43 -25.93 5.78
N ARG A 283 -12.28 -26.36 4.85
CA ARG A 283 -12.78 -25.54 3.75
C ARG A 283 -14.30 -25.53 3.75
N GLY A 284 -14.86 -24.43 3.25
CA GLY A 284 -16.30 -24.23 3.18
C GLY A 284 -16.68 -22.76 3.31
N VAL A 285 -17.96 -22.50 3.05
CA VAL A 285 -18.53 -21.16 3.17
C VAL A 285 -18.51 -20.73 4.63
N PRO A 286 -17.81 -19.63 5.00
CA PRO A 286 -17.90 -19.10 6.34
C PRO A 286 -19.35 -18.64 6.60
N PRO A 287 -19.97 -19.04 7.73
CA PRO A 287 -21.27 -18.51 8.10
C PRO A 287 -21.24 -16.99 8.16
N LEU A 288 -22.21 -16.32 7.53
CA LEU A 288 -22.29 -14.85 7.53
C LEU A 288 -22.34 -14.29 8.96
N SER A 289 -22.92 -15.05 9.90
CA SER A 289 -23.01 -14.74 11.33
C SER A 289 -21.65 -14.46 11.97
N LEU A 290 -20.56 -15.07 11.48
CA LEU A 290 -19.20 -14.83 12.01
C LEU A 290 -18.76 -13.38 11.85
N VAL A 291 -19.21 -12.72 10.79
CA VAL A 291 -18.92 -11.30 10.53
C VAL A 291 -20.07 -10.44 11.04
N GLU A 292 -21.32 -10.83 10.76
CA GLU A 292 -22.51 -10.08 11.15
C GLU A 292 -22.59 -9.82 12.65
N ASN A 293 -22.16 -10.78 13.49
CA ASN A 293 -22.22 -10.69 14.95
C ASN A 293 -21.01 -9.98 15.58
N LEU A 294 -20.03 -9.52 14.80
CA LEU A 294 -18.92 -8.74 15.36
C LEU A 294 -19.44 -7.44 15.98
N ARG A 295 -19.10 -7.21 17.24
CA ARG A 295 -19.47 -6.01 18.00
C ARG A 295 -18.21 -5.44 18.63
N PHE A 296 -17.63 -4.42 17.99
CA PHE A 296 -16.45 -3.76 18.51
C PHE A 296 -16.82 -2.70 19.55
N THR A 297 -16.12 -2.71 20.67
CA THR A 297 -16.24 -1.74 21.75
C THR A 297 -14.87 -1.23 22.13
N THR A 298 -14.79 0.06 22.47
CA THR A 298 -13.59 0.64 23.07
C THR A 298 -13.62 0.42 24.57
N CYS A 299 -12.60 -0.24 25.11
CA CYS A 299 -12.45 -0.43 26.55
C CYS A 299 -12.33 0.93 27.25
N SER A 300 -13.19 1.19 28.24
CA SER A 300 -13.17 2.44 29.01
C SER A 300 -11.93 2.60 29.90
N THR A 301 -11.24 1.50 30.20
CA THR A 301 -10.06 1.49 31.10
C THR A 301 -8.75 1.70 30.34
N CYS A 302 -8.52 0.96 29.24
CA CYS A 302 -7.26 1.02 28.50
C CYS A 302 -7.37 1.60 27.08
N GLY A 303 -8.59 1.90 26.60
CA GLY A 303 -8.82 2.42 25.25
C GLY A 303 -8.69 1.41 24.12
N MET A 304 -8.37 0.14 24.40
CA MET A 304 -8.29 -0.89 23.36
C MET A 304 -9.66 -1.15 22.72
N VAL A 305 -9.71 -1.18 21.40
CA VAL A 305 -10.89 -1.64 20.64
C VAL A 305 -10.86 -3.16 20.53
N HIS A 306 -11.94 -3.83 20.93
CA HIS A 306 -12.07 -5.29 20.88
C HIS A 306 -13.50 -5.73 20.59
N ALA A 307 -13.66 -6.96 20.08
CA ALA A 307 -14.94 -7.58 19.79
C ALA A 307 -15.38 -8.62 20.84
N ARG A 308 -14.73 -8.63 22.01
CA ARG A 308 -15.07 -9.49 23.15
C ARG A 308 -16.06 -8.84 24.11
N GLY A 309 -16.78 -9.68 24.88
CA GLY A 309 -17.62 -9.23 26.00
C GLY A 309 -16.83 -8.62 27.17
N GLN A 310 -15.51 -8.88 27.26
CA GLN A 310 -14.60 -8.28 28.23
C GLN A 310 -13.25 -7.94 27.57
N CYS A 311 -12.61 -6.85 28.01
CA CYS A 311 -11.35 -6.40 27.44
C CYS A 311 -10.21 -7.40 27.71
N PRO A 312 -9.50 -7.89 26.66
CA PRO A 312 -8.46 -8.91 26.82
C PRO A 312 -7.13 -8.37 27.40
N GLU A 313 -6.95 -7.06 27.49
CA GLU A 313 -5.81 -6.45 28.20
C GLU A 313 -6.12 -6.10 29.65
N CYS A 314 -7.27 -5.52 29.96
CA CYS A 314 -7.61 -5.16 31.35
C CYS A 314 -7.84 -6.36 32.26
N ALA A 315 -8.01 -7.56 31.70
CA ALA A 315 -7.95 -8.80 32.44
C ALA A 315 -6.52 -9.14 32.96
N GLY A 316 -5.48 -8.37 32.59
CA GLY A 316 -4.11 -8.57 33.04
C GLY A 316 -3.28 -7.28 32.99
N VAL A 317 -3.12 -6.66 34.17
CA VAL A 317 -2.14 -5.62 34.56
C VAL A 317 -2.06 -4.34 33.71
N THR A 318 -2.16 -3.21 34.39
CA THR A 318 -1.98 -1.85 33.86
C THR A 318 -0.49 -1.55 33.62
N PRO A 319 -0.07 -1.12 32.42
CA PRO A 319 1.29 -0.66 32.22
C PRO A 319 1.52 0.70 32.91
N VAL A 320 2.66 0.82 33.59
CA VAL A 320 3.12 2.07 34.20
C VAL A 320 3.74 2.96 33.11
N MET A 321 3.32 4.22 33.07
CA MET A 321 3.83 5.20 32.14
C MET A 321 5.18 5.73 32.65
N VAL A 322 6.27 5.39 31.97
CA VAL A 322 7.62 5.84 32.34
C VAL A 322 8.10 6.91 31.36
N LYS A 323 8.55 8.06 31.88
CA LYS A 323 9.05 9.20 31.08
C LYS A 323 10.44 8.96 30.47
N GLU A 324 11.27 8.15 31.10
CA GLU A 324 12.65 7.88 30.70
C GLU A 324 12.98 6.40 30.87
N ILE A 325 13.57 5.79 29.84
CA ILE A 325 13.92 4.36 29.84
C ILE A 325 15.38 4.23 29.39
N HIS A 326 16.14 3.43 30.14
CA HIS A 326 17.49 3.02 29.78
C HIS A 326 17.45 1.54 29.38
N THR A 327 17.97 1.22 28.20
CA THR A 327 18.07 -0.17 27.68
C THR A 327 19.45 -0.35 27.08
N GLY A 328 20.31 -1.11 27.75
CA GLY A 328 21.70 -1.29 27.31
C GLY A 328 22.42 0.06 27.14
N THR A 329 22.88 0.36 25.92
CA THR A 329 23.55 1.64 25.60
C THR A 329 22.61 2.76 25.14
N VAL A 330 21.30 2.52 25.14
CA VAL A 330 20.30 3.46 24.61
C VAL A 330 19.54 4.12 25.76
N LYS A 331 19.58 5.45 25.78
CA LYS A 331 18.72 6.29 26.62
C LYS A 331 17.56 6.83 25.77
N GLY A 332 16.33 6.51 26.15
CA GLY A 332 15.12 7.01 25.52
C GLY A 332 14.34 7.96 26.43
N THR A 333 13.99 9.14 25.91
CA THR A 333 13.15 10.13 26.61
C THR A 333 11.87 10.36 25.81
N LYS A 334 10.70 10.21 26.43
CA LYS A 334 9.44 10.53 25.78
C LYS A 334 9.29 12.05 25.71
N VAL A 335 9.17 12.60 24.51
CA VAL A 335 9.07 14.07 24.28
C VAL A 335 7.64 14.53 23.99
N PHE A 336 6.77 13.63 23.53
CA PHE A 336 5.36 13.93 23.27
C PHE A 336 4.51 12.67 23.41
N GLU A 337 3.26 12.85 23.84
CA GLU A 337 2.25 11.80 23.93
C GLU A 337 0.90 12.39 23.52
N ALA A 338 0.29 11.80 22.49
CA ALA A 338 -1.03 12.18 22.01
C ALA A 338 -2.10 11.30 22.66
N PHE A 339 -3.14 11.93 23.22
CA PHE A 339 -4.41 11.24 23.48
C PHE A 339 -5.10 10.77 22.19
N GLY A 340 -4.72 11.32 21.04
CA GLY A 340 -5.18 10.90 19.71
C GLY A 340 -4.03 10.33 18.88
N SER A 341 -3.90 10.71 17.61
CA SER A 341 -2.91 10.11 16.69
C SER A 341 -2.07 11.16 15.97
N ILE A 342 -0.75 10.95 15.91
CA ILE A 342 0.16 11.69 15.05
C ILE A 342 -0.10 11.24 13.62
N LEU A 343 -0.41 12.21 12.75
CA LEU A 343 -0.82 11.98 11.36
C LEU A 343 0.33 12.16 10.38
N PHE A 344 1.23 13.11 10.67
CA PHE A 344 2.36 13.44 9.82
C PHE A 344 3.46 14.12 10.64
N ALA A 345 4.71 13.87 10.28
CA ALA A 345 5.86 14.54 10.85
C ALA A 345 6.92 14.82 9.78
N ALA A 346 7.65 15.91 9.95
CA ALA A 346 8.78 16.29 9.10
C ALA A 346 9.86 16.97 9.94
N MET A 347 11.12 16.76 9.58
CA MET A 347 12.23 17.52 10.13
C MET A 347 12.47 18.75 9.24
N GLN A 348 12.40 19.95 9.81
CA GLN A 348 12.60 21.21 9.10
C GLN A 348 13.45 22.15 9.95
N ASP A 349 14.56 22.64 9.39
CA ASP A 349 15.52 23.51 10.10
C ASP A 349 15.97 22.96 11.46
N GLY A 350 16.18 21.64 11.52
CA GLY A 350 16.58 20.93 12.75
C GLY A 350 15.47 20.75 13.80
N HIS A 351 14.23 21.16 13.50
CA HIS A 351 13.08 21.03 14.37
C HIS A 351 12.10 19.98 13.82
N LEU A 352 11.62 19.11 14.71
CA LEU A 352 10.53 18.19 14.38
C LEU A 352 9.22 18.95 14.38
N ARG A 353 8.58 19.02 13.21
CA ARG A 353 7.22 19.55 13.05
C ARG A 353 6.26 18.40 12.85
N PHE A 354 5.11 18.46 13.49
CA PHE A 354 4.15 17.36 13.39
C PHE A 354 2.70 17.84 13.47
N LEU A 355 1.85 17.09 12.78
CA LEU A 355 0.41 17.22 12.80
C LEU A 355 -0.15 16.04 13.57
N TYR A 356 -1.02 16.29 14.53
CA TYR A 356 -1.74 15.25 15.24
C TYR A 356 -3.23 15.56 15.33
N TYR A 357 -4.02 14.51 15.49
CA TYR A 357 -5.46 14.60 15.62
C TYR A 357 -5.87 14.25 17.04
N THR A 358 -6.70 15.07 17.66
CA THR A 358 -7.28 14.78 18.97
C THR A 358 -8.62 15.47 19.11
N ARG A 359 -9.59 14.79 19.75
CA ARG A 359 -10.91 15.37 20.09
C ARG A 359 -11.62 16.10 18.92
N GLY A 360 -11.56 15.56 17.70
CA GLY A 360 -12.24 16.16 16.54
C GLY A 360 -11.45 17.24 15.79
N ALA A 361 -10.22 17.53 16.23
CA ALA A 361 -9.42 18.63 15.69
C ALA A 361 -8.03 18.17 15.22
N TYR A 362 -7.56 18.79 14.14
CA TYR A 362 -6.20 18.72 13.65
C TYR A 362 -5.36 19.78 14.37
N LYS A 363 -4.23 19.39 14.95
CA LYS A 363 -3.39 20.24 15.78
C LYS A 363 -1.91 20.14 15.45
N ARG A 364 -1.19 21.24 15.68
CA ARG A 364 0.26 21.36 15.50
C ARG A 364 1.03 21.19 16.79
N GLU A 365 2.35 21.06 16.67
CA GLU A 365 3.31 20.85 17.77
C GLU A 365 3.19 21.88 18.92
N ASP A 366 2.64 23.06 18.64
CA ASP A 366 2.37 24.16 19.57
C ASP A 366 0.94 24.13 20.16
N ASP A 367 0.21 23.03 19.99
CA ASP A 367 -1.21 22.83 20.35
C ASP A 367 -2.21 23.72 19.58
N ARG A 368 -1.74 24.48 18.58
CA ARG A 368 -2.60 25.28 17.72
C ARG A 368 -3.53 24.39 16.91
N THR A 369 -4.82 24.72 16.92
CA THR A 369 -5.81 24.07 16.08
C THR A 369 -5.70 24.57 14.64
N VAL A 370 -5.51 23.65 13.70
CA VAL A 370 -5.52 23.91 12.26
C VAL A 370 -6.95 23.97 11.76
N VAL A 371 -7.74 22.93 12.04
CA VAL A 371 -9.15 22.81 11.65
C VAL A 371 -9.86 21.77 12.52
N GLU A 372 -11.15 21.98 12.78
CA GLU A 372 -12.06 20.99 13.36
C GLU A 372 -12.80 20.27 12.24
N ALA A 373 -12.49 19.00 12.03
CA ALA A 373 -13.06 18.16 10.99
C ALA A 373 -12.79 16.68 11.33
N PRO A 374 -13.63 15.72 10.89
CA PRO A 374 -13.37 14.30 11.09
C PRO A 374 -12.11 13.87 10.33
N LEU A 375 -11.47 12.79 10.80
CA LEU A 375 -10.43 12.11 10.03
C LEU A 375 -10.98 11.59 8.71
N ASP A 376 -10.16 11.68 7.66
CA ASP A 376 -10.42 11.10 6.37
C ASP A 376 -9.14 10.41 5.86
N PRO A 377 -9.22 9.11 5.55
CA PRO A 377 -8.06 8.28 5.23
C PRO A 377 -7.44 8.60 3.85
N ASN A 378 -8.15 9.35 3.02
CA ASN A 378 -7.67 9.83 1.71
C ASN A 378 -7.06 11.23 1.79
N THR A 379 -6.93 11.80 2.99
CA THR A 379 -6.28 13.10 3.15
C THR A 379 -4.77 12.93 3.17
N ARG A 380 -4.08 13.65 2.27
CA ARG A 380 -2.63 13.78 2.31
C ARG A 380 -2.25 15.01 3.12
N PHE A 381 -1.42 14.80 4.13
CA PHE A 381 -0.91 15.86 5.00
C PHE A 381 0.49 16.27 4.60
N ARG A 382 0.79 17.57 4.58
CA ARG A 382 2.15 18.12 4.48
C ARG A 382 2.32 19.33 5.40
N ILE A 383 3.57 19.67 5.68
CA ILE A 383 3.95 20.78 6.53
C ILE A 383 4.98 21.63 5.78
N ARG A 384 4.77 22.95 5.74
CA ARG A 384 5.74 23.93 5.24
C ARG A 384 5.94 24.99 6.31
N GLY A 385 7.00 24.88 7.11
CA GLY A 385 7.21 25.77 8.24
C GLY A 385 6.02 25.74 9.20
N ALA A 386 5.41 26.92 9.41
CA ALA A 386 4.21 27.06 10.25
C ALA A 386 2.91 26.64 9.54
N ASP A 387 2.93 26.51 8.21
CA ASP A 387 1.76 26.16 7.42
C ASP A 387 1.46 24.66 7.49
N THR A 388 0.18 24.34 7.38
CA THR A 388 -0.31 22.96 7.30
C THR A 388 -1.10 22.79 6.01
N LEU A 389 -0.82 21.71 5.29
CA LEU A 389 -1.44 21.40 4.01
C LEU A 389 -2.27 20.14 4.14
N LEU A 390 -3.55 20.26 3.80
CA LEU A 390 -4.51 19.17 3.77
C LEU A 390 -5.00 19.05 2.33
N ALA A 391 -4.63 17.98 1.65
CA ALA A 391 -5.11 17.71 0.30
C ALA A 391 -6.00 16.48 0.23
N ARG A 392 -7.08 16.57 -0.54
CA ARG A 392 -8.03 15.49 -0.79
C ARG A 392 -8.57 15.60 -2.22
N GLY A 393 -8.64 14.48 -2.91
CA GLY A 393 -9.09 14.46 -4.31
C GLY A 393 -8.22 15.37 -5.17
N ARG A 394 -8.83 16.37 -5.81
CA ARG A 394 -8.15 17.33 -6.70
C ARG A 394 -7.93 18.71 -6.07
N GLN A 395 -7.99 18.79 -4.74
CA GLN A 395 -7.85 20.04 -4.01
C GLN A 395 -6.82 19.92 -2.89
N CYS A 396 -6.05 20.98 -2.70
CA CYS A 396 -5.16 21.19 -1.57
C CYS A 396 -5.56 22.49 -0.86
N PHE A 397 -5.74 22.41 0.46
CA PHE A 397 -6.02 23.55 1.33
C PHE A 397 -4.76 23.88 2.14
N VAL A 398 -4.33 25.14 2.08
CA VAL A 398 -3.18 25.65 2.84
C VAL A 398 -3.69 26.49 4.01
N PHE A 399 -3.40 26.01 5.22
CA PHE A 399 -3.72 26.68 6.47
C PHE A 399 -2.48 27.42 6.97
N GLU A 400 -2.52 28.75 6.89
CA GLU A 400 -1.38 29.59 7.27
C GLU A 400 -1.07 29.52 8.77
N GLY A 401 0.20 29.71 9.12
CA GLY A 401 0.70 29.76 10.50
C GLY A 401 0.05 30.79 11.44
N LYS A 402 -0.72 31.75 10.93
CA LYS A 402 -1.18 32.95 11.66
C LYS A 402 -2.52 32.82 12.40
N GLY A 403 -3.11 31.62 12.49
CA GLY A 403 -4.23 31.31 13.39
C GLY A 403 -5.49 30.78 12.68
N SER A 404 -6.37 30.12 13.43
CA SER A 404 -7.53 29.35 12.96
C SER A 404 -8.68 30.18 12.37
N HIS A 405 -8.53 31.51 12.24
CA HIS A 405 -9.58 32.43 11.78
C HIS A 405 -9.39 32.89 10.33
N ILE A 406 -8.27 32.54 9.69
CA ILE A 406 -8.03 32.85 8.27
C ILE A 406 -8.55 31.69 7.43
N ALA A 407 -9.40 32.00 6.44
CA ALA A 407 -9.88 30.99 5.50
C ALA A 407 -8.69 30.37 4.74
N PRO A 408 -8.62 29.03 4.62
CA PRO A 408 -7.51 28.40 3.91
C PRO A 408 -7.54 28.77 2.42
N SER A 409 -6.36 28.92 1.83
CA SER A 409 -6.26 29.09 0.38
C SER A 409 -6.36 27.73 -0.32
N GLY A 410 -7.09 27.69 -1.44
CA GLY A 410 -7.32 26.48 -2.24
C GLY A 410 -6.41 26.42 -3.47
N ILE A 411 -5.83 25.26 -3.74
CA ILE A 411 -5.03 24.96 -4.93
C ILE A 411 -5.61 23.72 -5.61
N SER A 412 -5.87 23.80 -6.91
CA SER A 412 -6.23 22.63 -7.72
C SER A 412 -4.98 21.79 -7.96
N VAL A 413 -5.10 20.48 -7.77
CA VAL A 413 -3.98 19.55 -7.94
C VAL A 413 -4.42 18.32 -8.73
N ASP A 414 -3.48 17.73 -9.46
CA ASP A 414 -3.65 16.42 -10.06
C ASP A 414 -3.61 15.31 -8.99
N SER A 415 -4.12 14.13 -9.36
CA SER A 415 -4.16 12.95 -8.48
C SER A 415 -3.57 11.74 -9.19
N TYR A 416 -2.90 10.86 -8.44
CA TYR A 416 -2.42 9.56 -8.91
C TYR A 416 -3.32 8.52 -8.25
N GLY A 417 -4.31 8.03 -9.01
CA GLY A 417 -5.48 7.40 -8.41
C GLY A 417 -6.19 8.38 -7.46
N LEU A 418 -6.38 7.97 -6.20
CA LEU A 418 -6.96 8.80 -5.14
C LEU A 418 -5.95 9.70 -4.42
N LEU A 419 -4.66 9.55 -4.68
CA LEU A 419 -3.60 10.27 -3.99
C LEU A 419 -3.41 11.67 -4.59
N PRO A 420 -3.73 12.78 -3.88
CA PRO A 420 -3.42 14.13 -4.36
C PRO A 420 -1.90 14.37 -4.42
N LEU A 421 -1.44 15.05 -5.47
CA LEU A 421 -0.02 15.25 -5.75
C LEU A 421 0.49 16.55 -5.18
N ILE A 422 0.79 16.51 -3.88
CA ILE A 422 1.48 17.56 -3.14
C ILE A 422 2.69 17.05 -2.37
N ASP A 423 3.71 17.88 -2.22
CA ASP A 423 4.77 17.70 -1.23
C ASP A 423 5.26 19.06 -0.71
N ALA A 424 6.03 19.07 0.38
CA ALA A 424 6.57 20.30 0.93
C ALA A 424 7.91 20.08 1.64
N ASN A 425 8.77 21.09 1.58
CA ASN A 425 9.90 21.24 2.47
C ASN A 425 9.70 22.46 3.38
N GLY A 426 10.71 22.85 4.16
CA GLY A 426 10.60 24.00 5.08
C GLY A 426 10.24 25.32 4.40
N ALA A 427 10.63 25.48 3.12
CA ALA A 427 10.52 26.75 2.41
C ALA A 427 9.38 26.80 1.38
N ASN A 428 9.07 25.67 0.73
CA ASN A 428 8.23 25.64 -0.47
C ASN A 428 7.19 24.52 -0.44
N LEU A 429 6.04 24.81 -1.02
CA LEU A 429 5.00 23.85 -1.40
C LEU A 429 5.21 23.47 -2.86
N PHE A 430 5.14 22.18 -3.16
CA PHE A 430 5.21 21.62 -4.50
C PHE A 430 3.93 20.87 -4.85
N PHE A 431 3.44 21.02 -6.07
CA PHE A 431 2.21 20.37 -6.52
C PHE A 431 2.20 20.17 -8.04
N VAL A 432 1.41 19.21 -8.51
CA VAL A 432 1.16 19.02 -9.94
C VAL A 432 -0.21 19.57 -10.29
N GLU A 433 -0.31 20.34 -11.37
CA GLU A 433 -1.57 20.87 -11.89
C GLU A 433 -1.55 20.84 -13.42
N GLY A 434 -2.44 20.05 -14.04
CA GLY A 434 -2.55 19.96 -15.50
C GLY A 434 -1.27 19.53 -16.20
N GLY A 435 -0.46 18.68 -15.56
CA GLY A 435 0.83 18.22 -16.10
C GLY A 435 2.00 19.21 -15.90
N GLY A 436 1.82 20.31 -15.17
CA GLY A 436 2.94 21.13 -14.71
C GLY A 436 3.31 20.77 -13.27
N LEU A 437 4.60 20.57 -12.98
CA LEU A 437 5.12 20.57 -11.61
C LEU A 437 5.43 22.01 -11.20
N TYR A 438 4.76 22.49 -10.15
CA TYR A 438 4.87 23.86 -9.67
C TYR A 438 5.46 23.90 -8.26
N ARG A 439 6.06 25.04 -7.94
CA ARG A 439 6.43 25.43 -6.57
C ARG A 439 5.78 26.76 -6.18
N SER A 440 5.53 26.92 -4.89
CA SER A 440 5.04 28.15 -4.28
C SER A 440 5.72 28.40 -2.94
N SER A 441 6.26 29.61 -2.76
CA SER A 441 6.92 30.09 -1.53
C SER A 441 5.97 30.98 -0.71
N GLU A 442 6.37 31.32 0.53
CA GLU A 442 5.66 32.33 1.36
C GLU A 442 5.84 33.77 0.82
N LEU A 443 7.02 34.07 0.26
CA LEU A 443 7.36 35.38 -0.29
C LEU A 443 6.69 35.59 -1.65
N GLY A 444 5.43 36.07 -1.63
CA GLY A 444 4.74 36.54 -2.83
C GLY A 444 3.29 36.13 -3.00
N GLY A 445 2.61 35.60 -1.97
CA GLY A 445 1.14 35.55 -1.77
C GLY A 445 0.23 34.93 -2.87
N ALA A 446 0.79 34.56 -4.02
CA ALA A 446 0.10 34.04 -5.21
C ALA A 446 1.08 33.56 -6.29
N TYR A 447 2.38 33.88 -6.19
CA TYR A 447 3.34 33.51 -7.23
C TYR A 447 3.62 32.00 -7.23
N ARG A 448 3.23 31.36 -8.33
CA ARG A 448 3.50 29.96 -8.63
C ARG A 448 4.55 29.91 -9.72
N GLU A 449 5.61 29.15 -9.49
CA GLU A 449 6.69 28.99 -10.45
C GLU A 449 6.70 27.56 -10.98
N LYS A 450 6.72 27.41 -12.30
CA LYS A 450 6.82 26.11 -12.94
C LYS A 450 8.25 25.58 -12.80
N VAL A 451 8.39 24.42 -12.18
CA VAL A 451 9.64 23.66 -12.07
C VAL A 451 9.88 22.88 -13.37
N GLY A 452 8.86 22.21 -13.90
CA GLY A 452 8.96 21.44 -15.15
C GLY A 452 7.64 20.86 -15.63
N ASP A 453 7.69 20.14 -16.75
CA ASP A 453 6.58 19.42 -17.35
C ASP A 453 6.58 17.94 -16.93
N VAL A 454 5.42 17.42 -16.56
CA VAL A 454 5.19 16.05 -16.12
C VAL A 454 3.88 15.51 -16.70
N LEU A 455 3.57 14.23 -16.48
CA LEU A 455 2.33 13.65 -17.01
C LEU A 455 1.14 13.89 -16.06
N PRO A 456 0.05 14.52 -16.53
CA PRO A 456 -1.11 14.79 -15.70
C PRO A 456 -1.72 13.50 -15.18
N ASN A 457 -2.00 13.45 -13.88
CA ASN A 457 -2.57 12.30 -13.18
C ASN A 457 -1.77 10.97 -13.25
N GLN A 458 -0.53 11.00 -13.74
CA GLN A 458 0.33 9.82 -13.90
C GLN A 458 1.69 9.97 -13.20
N THR A 459 1.92 11.12 -12.57
CA THR A 459 3.19 11.45 -11.92
C THR A 459 3.11 11.28 -10.42
N LEU A 460 4.10 10.61 -9.85
CA LEU A 460 4.43 10.64 -8.44
C LEU A 460 5.70 11.46 -8.25
N PHE A 461 5.77 12.24 -7.18
CA PHE A 461 6.97 12.98 -6.82
C PHE A 461 7.10 13.13 -5.30
N TRP A 462 8.33 13.39 -4.88
CA TRP A 462 8.73 13.67 -3.52
C TRP A 462 9.77 14.78 -3.48
N VAL A 463 9.82 15.49 -2.36
CA VAL A 463 10.72 16.64 -2.16
C VAL A 463 11.46 16.53 -0.84
N GLY A 464 12.79 16.66 -0.90
CA GLY A 464 13.64 16.99 0.23
C GLY A 464 14.09 18.45 0.19
N ASP A 465 15.03 18.81 1.07
CA ASP A 465 15.50 20.19 1.15
C ASP A 465 16.36 20.60 -0.06
N ALA A 466 17.21 19.69 -0.55
CA ALA A 466 18.17 19.96 -1.63
C ALA A 466 17.87 19.24 -2.96
N LEU A 467 17.00 18.24 -2.93
CA LEU A 467 16.69 17.36 -4.06
C LEU A 467 15.20 17.07 -4.11
N GLY A 468 14.67 16.96 -5.31
CA GLY A 468 13.37 16.37 -5.60
C GLY A 468 13.53 15.18 -6.53
N PHE A 469 12.64 14.20 -6.40
CA PHE A 469 12.60 13.01 -7.22
C PHE A 469 11.18 12.73 -7.65
N GLY A 470 10.98 12.27 -8.86
CA GLY A 470 9.68 11.78 -9.30
C GLY A 470 9.79 10.81 -10.45
N PHE A 471 8.66 10.23 -10.78
CA PHE A 471 8.53 9.41 -11.98
C PHE A 471 7.09 9.41 -12.46
N TYR A 472 6.90 9.02 -13.71
CA TYR A 472 5.59 8.80 -14.26
C TYR A 472 5.58 7.56 -15.14
N ARG A 473 4.42 6.90 -15.20
CA ARG A 473 4.26 5.67 -15.98
C ARG A 473 2.88 5.60 -16.62
N ALA A 474 2.80 5.67 -17.96
CA ALA A 474 1.55 5.68 -18.74
C ALA A 474 1.69 4.86 -20.04
N ALA A 475 0.86 3.82 -20.25
CA ALA A 475 1.00 2.82 -21.32
C ALA A 475 2.45 2.30 -21.54
N GLU A 476 3.11 2.69 -22.61
CA GLU A 476 4.50 2.31 -22.92
C GLU A 476 5.55 3.24 -22.30
N LEU A 477 5.14 4.38 -21.75
CA LEU A 477 6.03 5.38 -21.15
C LEU A 477 6.28 5.04 -19.68
N SER A 478 7.55 5.02 -19.29
CA SER A 478 8.01 4.99 -17.89
C SER A 478 9.27 5.82 -17.81
N ASN A 479 9.27 6.89 -17.03
CA ASN A 479 10.43 7.77 -16.91
C ASN A 479 10.60 8.30 -15.50
N PHE A 480 11.85 8.50 -15.10
CA PHE A 480 12.25 9.02 -13.80
C PHE A 480 12.87 10.40 -13.99
N PHE A 481 12.75 11.28 -13.00
CA PHE A 481 13.36 12.59 -13.03
C PHE A 481 13.85 13.05 -11.67
N VAL A 482 14.93 13.83 -11.67
CA VAL A 482 15.47 14.55 -10.51
C VAL A 482 15.30 16.05 -10.76
N PHE A 483 15.05 16.82 -9.71
CA PHE A 483 15.03 18.27 -9.78
C PHE A 483 15.62 18.91 -8.54
N ARG A 484 15.93 20.21 -8.62
CA ARG A 484 16.37 21.01 -7.49
C ARG A 484 15.22 21.87 -6.98
N PRO A 485 14.84 21.79 -5.70
CA PRO A 485 13.71 22.55 -5.14
C PRO A 485 13.77 24.07 -5.39
N ASP A 486 14.97 24.62 -5.52
CA ASP A 486 15.31 26.04 -5.68
C ASP A 486 15.61 26.46 -7.14
N HIS A 487 15.67 25.53 -8.10
CA HIS A 487 15.88 25.85 -9.52
C HIS A 487 14.67 25.48 -10.42
N ARG A 488 14.64 26.04 -11.63
CA ARG A 488 13.77 25.55 -12.72
C ARG A 488 14.47 24.42 -13.47
N GLY A 489 13.68 23.51 -14.02
CA GLY A 489 14.12 22.39 -14.81
C GLY A 489 14.00 21.06 -14.06
N ILE A 490 13.74 20.02 -14.85
CA ILE A 490 13.82 18.63 -14.42
C ILE A 490 14.92 17.95 -15.24
N ASN A 491 15.66 17.03 -14.63
CA ASN A 491 16.59 16.14 -15.29
C ASN A 491 15.92 14.77 -15.43
N ASP A 492 15.56 14.40 -16.65
CA ASP A 492 14.92 13.14 -16.99
C ASP A 492 15.91 12.06 -17.48
N SER A 493 17.21 12.35 -17.45
CA SER A 493 18.28 11.39 -17.76
C SER A 493 18.64 10.52 -16.54
N VAL A 494 17.63 9.96 -15.88
CA VAL A 494 17.78 9.16 -14.66
C VAL A 494 17.89 7.67 -15.00
N ASN A 495 19.00 7.04 -14.59
CA ASN A 495 19.31 5.65 -14.94
C ASN A 495 18.79 4.66 -13.89
N VAL A 496 17.48 4.63 -13.66
CA VAL A 496 16.82 3.66 -12.78
C VAL A 496 16.09 2.62 -13.64
N PRO A 497 16.26 1.30 -13.37
CA PRO A 497 15.52 0.27 -14.08
C PRO A 497 14.01 0.48 -13.98
N GLY A 498 13.29 0.21 -15.08
CA GLY A 498 11.83 0.29 -15.10
C GLY A 498 11.18 -0.61 -14.03
N ILE A 499 10.08 -0.13 -13.46
CA ILE A 499 9.28 -0.87 -12.47
C ILE A 499 8.49 -1.97 -13.21
N ARG A 500 8.73 -3.22 -12.83
CA ARG A 500 8.02 -4.38 -13.39
C ARG A 500 6.67 -4.57 -12.70
N GLY A 501 5.73 -5.19 -13.42
CA GLY A 501 4.41 -5.53 -12.88
C GLY A 501 3.56 -4.32 -12.51
N GLN A 502 2.65 -4.50 -11.55
CA GLN A 502 1.80 -3.44 -11.01
C GLN A 502 2.51 -2.75 -9.84
N LEU A 503 2.63 -1.42 -9.90
CA LEU A 503 3.10 -0.64 -8.76
C LEU A 503 2.00 -0.57 -7.70
N VAL A 504 2.30 -1.00 -6.49
CA VAL A 504 1.38 -1.03 -5.34
C VAL A 504 1.60 0.19 -4.44
N ASP A 505 2.85 0.47 -4.05
CA ASP A 505 3.19 1.62 -3.23
C ASP A 505 4.60 2.13 -3.59
N SER A 506 4.89 3.38 -3.26
CA SER A 506 6.23 3.96 -3.38
C SER A 506 6.46 5.10 -2.40
N THR A 507 7.73 5.33 -2.10
CA THR A 507 8.15 6.49 -1.32
C THR A 507 9.60 6.85 -1.62
N CYS A 508 10.00 8.05 -1.23
CA CYS A 508 11.38 8.49 -1.33
C CYS A 508 11.86 9.05 0.01
N VAL A 509 13.14 8.83 0.32
CA VAL A 509 13.84 9.43 1.45
C VAL A 509 15.11 10.11 0.94
N PHE A 510 15.38 11.34 1.38
CA PHE A 510 16.46 12.16 0.85
C PHE A 510 17.60 12.30 1.85
N GLY A 511 18.81 11.94 1.42
CA GLY A 511 20.06 12.40 2.03
C GLY A 511 20.46 13.76 1.46
N HIS A 512 21.69 14.19 1.72
CA HIS A 512 22.19 15.47 1.22
C HIS A 512 22.32 15.51 -0.31
N ASP A 513 22.90 14.46 -0.88
CA ASP A 513 23.17 14.26 -2.31
C ASP A 513 22.74 12.86 -2.78
N ARG A 514 21.84 12.23 -2.03
CA ARG A 514 21.38 10.85 -2.23
C ARG A 514 19.86 10.77 -2.15
N ILE A 515 19.30 9.94 -3.01
CA ILE A 515 17.87 9.68 -3.14
C ILE A 515 17.68 8.18 -2.90
N TRP A 516 16.98 7.83 -1.84
CA TRP A 516 16.59 6.47 -1.52
C TRP A 516 15.15 6.26 -1.99
N PHE A 517 14.99 5.69 -3.17
CA PHE A 517 13.69 5.46 -3.79
C PHE A 517 13.23 4.03 -3.53
N PHE A 518 12.03 3.89 -2.98
CA PHE A 518 11.44 2.61 -2.62
C PHE A 518 10.17 2.33 -3.42
N THR A 519 9.99 1.08 -3.81
CA THR A 519 8.78 0.60 -4.48
C THR A 519 8.32 -0.71 -3.89
N VAL A 520 7.00 -0.89 -3.83
CA VAL A 520 6.32 -2.18 -3.70
C VAL A 520 5.68 -2.48 -5.05
N SER A 521 6.04 -3.59 -5.68
CA SER A 521 5.45 -4.03 -6.95
C SER A 521 4.91 -5.45 -6.85
N GLN A 522 3.74 -5.70 -7.45
CA GLN A 522 3.24 -7.05 -7.69
C GLN A 522 3.86 -7.56 -8.99
N GLU A 523 4.85 -8.45 -8.89
CA GLU A 523 5.60 -9.03 -10.00
C GLU A 523 5.24 -10.52 -10.15
N GLY A 524 4.36 -10.84 -11.11
CA GLY A 524 3.77 -12.17 -11.19
C GLY A 524 2.91 -12.44 -9.95
N ASN A 525 3.23 -13.52 -9.23
CA ASN A 525 2.40 -14.01 -8.12
C ASN A 525 2.85 -13.46 -6.75
N SER A 526 4.00 -12.79 -6.67
CA SER A 526 4.55 -12.28 -5.40
C SER A 526 4.74 -10.76 -5.42
N ALA A 527 4.55 -10.15 -4.25
CA ALA A 527 4.88 -8.76 -4.02
C ALA A 527 6.39 -8.61 -3.70
N VAL A 528 7.02 -7.57 -4.23
CA VAL A 528 8.46 -7.34 -4.14
C VAL A 528 8.72 -5.92 -3.65
N ASN A 529 9.52 -5.78 -2.59
CA ASN A 529 10.05 -4.49 -2.18
C ASN A 529 11.40 -4.26 -2.87
N ARG A 530 11.60 -3.08 -3.45
CA ARG A 530 12.90 -2.66 -4.00
C ARG A 530 13.31 -1.32 -3.41
N CYS A 531 14.61 -1.17 -3.20
CA CYS A 531 15.24 0.09 -2.86
C CYS A 531 16.30 0.42 -3.90
N PHE A 532 16.26 1.63 -4.44
CA PHE A 532 17.25 2.18 -5.36
C PHE A 532 17.94 3.36 -4.70
N LEU A 533 19.27 3.37 -4.70
CA LEU A 533 20.07 4.50 -4.26
C LEU A 533 20.54 5.28 -5.49
N VAL A 534 20.06 6.50 -5.65
CA VAL A 534 20.34 7.37 -6.79
C VAL A 534 21.07 8.63 -6.31
N ASP A 535 22.01 9.14 -7.10
CA ASP A 535 22.68 10.41 -6.79
C ASP A 535 21.90 11.65 -7.29
N ALA A 536 22.43 12.82 -7.01
CA ALA A 536 21.85 14.11 -7.43
C ALA A 536 21.83 14.32 -8.95
N GLN A 537 22.58 13.54 -9.72
CA GLN A 537 22.69 13.61 -11.17
C GLN A 537 21.77 12.59 -11.86
N GLY A 538 21.13 11.70 -11.09
CA GLY A 538 20.26 10.65 -11.62
C GLY A 538 20.96 9.32 -11.89
N ALA A 539 22.22 9.14 -11.46
CA ALA A 539 22.92 7.87 -11.60
C ALA A 539 22.55 6.89 -10.48
N LEU A 540 22.30 5.63 -10.84
CA LEU A 540 22.07 4.55 -9.89
C LEU A 540 23.39 4.10 -9.27
N LEU A 541 23.50 4.20 -7.95
CA LEU A 541 24.67 3.79 -7.17
C LEU A 541 24.55 2.35 -6.66
N GLY A 542 23.35 1.90 -6.34
CA GLY A 542 23.10 0.54 -5.86
C GLY A 542 21.64 0.23 -5.67
N SER A 543 21.32 -1.04 -5.47
CA SER A 543 19.95 -1.49 -5.24
C SER A 543 19.87 -2.66 -4.26
N ALA A 544 18.68 -2.88 -3.72
CA ALA A 544 18.33 -4.06 -2.95
C ALA A 544 16.90 -4.51 -3.25
N VAL A 545 16.65 -5.79 -2.99
CA VAL A 545 15.35 -6.45 -3.17
C VAL A 545 15.03 -7.17 -1.86
N GLY A 546 13.77 -7.08 -1.42
CA GLY A 546 13.28 -7.71 -0.20
C GLY A 546 11.84 -8.20 -0.37
N THR A 547 11.39 -9.02 0.57
CA THR A 547 10.02 -9.55 0.57
C THR A 547 9.17 -8.75 1.56
N PRO A 548 8.01 -8.23 1.16
CA PRO A 548 7.13 -7.49 2.08
C PRO A 548 6.81 -8.31 3.34
N GLY A 549 7.00 -7.71 4.51
CA GLY A 549 6.65 -8.33 5.79
C GLY A 549 7.56 -9.47 6.26
N ASP A 550 8.70 -9.72 5.59
CA ASP A 550 9.66 -10.77 6.00
C ASP A 550 10.44 -10.45 7.28
N GLY A 551 10.29 -9.24 7.82
CA GLY A 551 10.97 -8.76 9.03
C GLY A 551 12.37 -8.21 8.78
N SER A 552 12.86 -8.23 7.54
CA SER A 552 14.11 -7.57 7.16
C SER A 552 13.96 -6.04 7.14
N TRP A 553 15.08 -5.33 6.98
CA TRP A 553 15.07 -3.88 6.80
C TRP A 553 14.24 -3.43 5.58
N LEU A 554 14.12 -4.27 4.56
CA LEU A 554 13.34 -3.98 3.37
C LEU A 554 11.98 -4.68 3.38
N GLY A 555 11.55 -5.23 4.53
CA GLY A 555 10.20 -5.78 4.71
C GLY A 555 9.10 -4.71 4.70
N LYS A 556 9.46 -3.44 4.93
CA LYS A 556 8.63 -2.24 4.79
C LYS A 556 9.41 -1.16 4.05
N ILE A 557 8.70 -0.24 3.40
CA ILE A 557 9.31 0.83 2.62
C ILE A 557 9.24 2.23 3.26
N ARG A 558 8.47 2.39 4.35
CA ARG A 558 8.23 3.68 5.03
C ARG A 558 8.94 3.73 6.39
N GLY A 559 9.12 4.95 6.90
CA GLY A 559 9.66 5.19 8.24
C GLY A 559 11.17 5.34 8.33
N ALA A 560 11.91 4.99 7.27
CA ALA A 560 13.36 5.16 7.23
C ALA A 560 13.78 6.65 7.17
N CYS A 561 14.97 6.93 7.68
CA CYS A 561 15.59 8.26 7.68
C CYS A 561 16.97 8.18 7.03
N ALA A 562 17.24 9.03 6.04
CA ALA A 562 18.57 9.14 5.47
C ALA A 562 19.46 10.02 6.36
N ALA A 563 20.74 9.67 6.42
CA ALA A 563 21.76 10.33 7.22
C ALA A 563 23.06 10.34 6.42
N ARG A 564 23.34 11.46 5.73
CA ARG A 564 24.46 11.55 4.78
C ARG A 564 24.37 10.45 3.71
N ASP A 565 25.24 9.46 3.78
CA ASP A 565 25.46 8.36 2.84
C ASP A 565 24.82 7.03 3.29
N PHE A 566 24.16 6.99 4.44
CA PHE A 566 23.48 5.80 4.95
C PHE A 566 22.01 6.06 5.28
N LEU A 567 21.29 4.98 5.54
CA LEU A 567 19.88 4.97 5.91
C LEU A 567 19.71 4.30 7.28
N LEU A 568 18.94 4.92 8.17
CA LEU A 568 18.44 4.27 9.38
C LEU A 568 17.04 3.76 9.10
N VAL A 569 16.81 2.48 9.42
CA VAL A 569 15.55 1.80 9.13
C VAL A 569 14.98 1.23 10.43
N PRO A 570 13.72 1.54 10.77
CA PRO A 570 13.07 0.97 11.94
C PRO A 570 12.64 -0.47 11.64
N THR A 571 12.95 -1.39 12.57
CA THR A 571 12.46 -2.78 12.52
C THR A 571 11.86 -3.16 13.86
N ASP A 572 11.17 -4.29 13.86
CA ASP A 572 10.63 -4.92 15.05
C ASP A 572 11.73 -5.32 16.06
N ASP A 573 12.96 -5.55 15.60
CA ASP A 573 14.12 -5.90 16.44
C ASP A 573 14.96 -4.70 16.88
N GLY A 574 14.60 -3.49 16.46
CA GLY A 574 15.40 -2.30 16.66
C GLY A 574 15.73 -1.59 15.35
N VAL A 575 16.45 -0.48 15.45
CA VAL A 575 16.95 0.28 14.30
C VAL A 575 18.12 -0.47 13.68
N VAL A 576 18.16 -0.50 12.35
CA VAL A 576 19.30 -0.98 11.57
C VAL A 576 19.84 0.13 10.69
N ARG A 577 21.16 0.13 10.46
CA ARG A 577 21.84 1.02 9.54
C ARG A 577 22.11 0.27 8.24
N VAL A 578 21.61 0.81 7.14
CA VAL A 578 21.80 0.30 5.78
C VAL A 578 22.71 1.25 5.02
N ALA A 579 23.67 0.70 4.29
CA ALA A 579 24.60 1.48 3.47
C ALA A 579 24.93 0.73 2.18
N LEU A 580 25.58 1.44 1.26
CA LEU A 580 26.12 0.86 0.03
C LEU A 580 27.36 0.01 0.35
N THR A 581 27.29 -1.27 0.00
CA THR A 581 28.40 -2.22 0.06
C THR A 581 28.64 -2.76 -1.35
N GLY A 582 29.68 -2.24 -2.00
CA GLY A 582 29.88 -2.45 -3.45
C GLY A 582 28.75 -1.80 -4.24
N ASN A 583 28.02 -2.59 -5.04
CA ASN A 583 26.84 -2.11 -5.80
C ASN A 583 25.49 -2.54 -5.17
N SER A 584 25.53 -3.03 -3.93
CA SER A 584 24.37 -3.56 -3.21
C SER A 584 24.09 -2.78 -1.93
N LEU A 585 22.82 -2.67 -1.54
CA LEU A 585 22.43 -2.05 -0.27
C LEU A 585 22.21 -3.15 0.78
N GLY A 586 22.81 -3.00 1.96
CA GLY A 586 22.71 -4.01 3.01
C GLY A 586 22.88 -3.44 4.41
N VAL A 587 22.47 -4.22 5.41
CA VAL A 587 22.66 -3.86 6.83
C VAL A 587 24.15 -3.90 7.16
N VAL A 588 24.68 -2.79 7.67
CA VAL A 588 26.08 -2.65 8.09
C VAL A 588 26.23 -2.50 9.60
N LYS A 589 25.14 -2.20 10.32
CA LYS A 589 25.11 -2.12 11.79
C LYS A 589 23.69 -2.29 12.30
N GLU A 590 23.56 -2.91 13.47
CA GLU A 590 22.28 -3.10 14.18
C GLU A 590 22.32 -2.43 15.55
N TYR A 591 21.16 -1.95 16.01
CA TYR A 591 20.97 -1.32 17.31
C TYR A 591 19.83 -2.01 18.09
N PRO A 592 20.00 -3.28 18.51
CA PRO A 592 18.91 -4.07 19.10
C PRO A 592 18.36 -3.50 20.40
N ASP A 593 19.17 -2.74 21.15
CA ASP A 593 18.75 -2.04 22.37
C ASP A 593 17.63 -1.00 22.13
N THR A 594 17.43 -0.58 20.87
CA THR A 594 16.35 0.35 20.49
C THR A 594 14.97 -0.33 20.38
N HIS A 595 14.87 -1.66 20.41
CA HIS A 595 13.62 -2.41 20.16
C HIS A 595 12.44 -2.05 21.08
N ARG A 596 12.68 -1.43 22.23
CA ARG A 596 11.61 -0.94 23.14
C ARG A 596 10.94 0.34 22.65
N PHE A 597 11.65 1.11 21.84
CA PHE A 597 11.22 2.43 21.37
C PHE A 597 10.69 2.40 19.95
N VAL A 598 11.08 1.38 19.17
CA VAL A 598 10.82 1.28 17.73
C VAL A 598 10.13 -0.04 17.38
N ASP A 599 9.34 0.02 16.32
CA ASP A 599 8.75 -1.11 15.60
C ASP A 599 8.76 -0.77 14.10
N ALA A 600 8.37 -1.72 13.25
CA ALA A 600 8.41 -1.54 11.79
C ALA A 600 7.45 -0.47 11.22
N GLU A 601 6.55 0.12 12.03
CA GLU A 601 5.67 1.23 11.61
C GLU A 601 6.14 2.60 12.12
N ALA A 602 7.19 2.65 12.94
CA ALA A 602 7.74 3.90 13.42
C ALA A 602 8.37 4.73 12.28
N HIS A 603 8.38 6.05 12.45
CA HIS A 603 9.08 6.98 11.58
C HIS A 603 10.30 7.55 12.28
N LEU A 604 11.47 7.43 11.64
CA LEU A 604 12.73 7.92 12.15
C LEU A 604 13.03 9.32 11.61
N PHE A 605 13.60 10.17 12.46
CA PHE A 605 14.15 11.47 12.07
C PHE A 605 15.45 11.73 12.83
N ILE A 606 16.43 12.33 12.17
CA ILE A 606 17.69 12.71 12.82
C ILE A 606 17.70 14.21 13.10
N SER A 607 18.19 14.56 14.27
CA SER A 607 18.44 15.93 14.70
C SER A 607 19.82 16.01 15.38
N ASN A 608 20.26 17.22 15.71
CA ASN A 608 21.47 17.44 16.50
C ASN A 608 21.37 16.84 17.92
N GLU A 609 20.16 16.54 18.39
CA GLU A 609 19.89 16.00 19.72
C GLU A 609 19.76 14.47 19.74
N GLY A 610 20.02 13.80 18.60
CA GLY A 610 19.96 12.35 18.45
C GLY A 610 18.86 11.88 17.51
N LEU A 611 18.48 10.60 17.67
CA LEU A 611 17.48 9.94 16.84
C LEU A 611 16.09 10.13 17.43
N THR A 612 15.17 10.70 16.66
CA THR A 612 13.77 10.83 17.03
C THR A 612 12.98 9.67 16.42
N VAL A 613 12.17 9.02 17.23
CA VAL A 613 11.25 7.96 16.83
C VAL A 613 9.83 8.48 17.02
N VAL A 614 9.12 8.69 15.91
CA VAL A 614 7.72 9.09 15.89
C VAL A 614 6.90 7.82 15.68
N ARG A 615 6.05 7.50 16.67
CA ARG A 615 5.02 6.48 16.55
C ARG A 615 3.67 7.15 16.50
N ARG A 616 2.62 6.35 16.34
CA ARG A 616 1.26 6.85 16.23
C ARG A 616 0.81 7.70 17.43
N HIS A 617 1.21 7.34 18.65
CA HIS A 617 0.69 7.97 19.87
C HIS A 617 1.76 8.70 20.68
N ASP A 618 3.03 8.54 20.34
CA ASP A 618 4.12 9.15 21.09
C ASP A 618 5.33 9.44 20.21
N ILE A 619 6.20 10.30 20.75
CA ILE A 619 7.47 10.65 20.16
C ILE A 619 8.54 10.40 21.21
N TRP A 620 9.58 9.67 20.82
CA TRP A 620 10.73 9.37 21.64
C TRP A 620 11.98 9.99 21.06
N ARG A 621 12.85 10.48 21.93
CA ARG A 621 14.21 10.89 21.60
C ARG A 621 15.18 9.88 22.16
N LEU A 622 16.02 9.32 21.28
CA LEU A 622 17.02 8.32 21.60
C LEU A 622 18.42 8.91 21.48
N VAL A 623 19.20 8.73 22.54
CA VAL A 623 20.65 8.89 22.53
C VAL A 623 21.25 7.50 22.54
N ILE A 624 21.98 7.16 21.47
CA ILE A 624 22.65 5.88 21.31
C ILE A 624 24.12 6.09 21.68
N GLY A 625 24.55 5.44 22.77
CA GLY A 625 25.93 5.49 23.27
C GLY A 625 26.95 4.73 22.44
#